data_AF-A0A355ANE0-F1
#
_entry.id   AF-A0A355ANE0-F1
#
_cell.length_a   1.000
_cell.length_b   1.000
_cell.length_c   1.000
_cell.angle_alpha   90.00
_cell.angle_beta   90.00
_cell.angle_gamma   90.00
#
_symmetry.space_group_name_H-M   'P 1'
#
loop_
_entity.id
_entity.type
_entity.pdbx_description
1 polymer ?
#
loop_
_entity_poly.entity_id
_entity_poly.type
_entity_poly.pdbx_seq_one_letter_code
_entity_poly.pdbx_strand_id
1 'polypeptide(L)' 'MSVAVQAIQEYGFTVVGLKRMVSTIDPNNTRSIRVAEKIGPHYEKDAFIEGYVDRVYVIEQQDQPDLSTSSP' A
#
# COMPACT_ATOMS: atom_id res chain seq x y z
N MET A 1 4.87 -8.19 -13.03
CA MET A 1 4.24 -7.71 -11.78
C MET A 1 4.50 -8.74 -10.69
N SER A 2 4.54 -8.34 -9.41
CA SER A 2 4.62 -9.29 -8.30
C SER A 2 3.22 -9.72 -7.89
N VAL A 3 2.85 -10.98 -8.18
CA VAL A 3 1.53 -11.55 -7.84
C VAL A 3 1.30 -11.60 -6.33
N ALA A 4 2.36 -11.77 -5.53
CA ALA A 4 2.28 -11.81 -4.08
C ALA A 4 1.80 -10.47 -3.49
N VAL A 5 2.27 -9.33 -4.02
CA VAL A 5 1.87 -8.03 -3.46
C VAL A 5 0.42 -7.71 -3.79
N GLN A 6 -0.05 -8.08 -4.98
CA GLN A 6 -1.46 -7.92 -5.34
C GLN A 6 -2.36 -8.76 -4.45
N ALA A 7 -1.99 -10.03 -4.20
CA ALA A 7 -2.74 -10.89 -3.30
C ALA A 7 -2.81 -10.35 -1.86
N ILE A 8 -1.70 -9.78 -1.36
CA ILE A 8 -1.67 -9.15 -0.04
C ILE A 8 -2.57 -7.91 0.00
N GLN A 9 -2.51 -7.06 -1.03
CA GLN A 9 -3.34 -5.86 -1.11
C GLN A 9 -4.83 -6.20 -1.17
N GLU A 10 -5.21 -7.13 -2.05
CA GLU A 10 -6.58 -7.60 -2.18
C GLU A 10 -7.09 -8.21 -0.87
N TYR A 11 -6.32 -9.11 -0.25
CA TYR A 11 -6.70 -9.72 1.03
C TYR A 11 -6.81 -8.68 2.15
N GLY A 12 -5.83 -7.77 2.25
CA GLY A 12 -5.82 -6.71 3.26
C GLY A 12 -7.03 -5.79 3.17
N PHE A 13 -7.43 -5.41 1.96
CA PHE A 13 -8.58 -4.53 1.76
C PHE A 13 -9.93 -5.24 1.81
N THR A 14 -10.04 -6.45 1.25
CA THR A 14 -11.34 -7.14 1.09
C THR A 14 -11.69 -8.07 2.24
N VAL A 15 -10.70 -8.78 2.81
CA VAL A 15 -10.94 -9.78 3.86
C VAL A 15 -10.69 -9.18 5.24
N VAL A 16 -9.56 -8.49 5.41
CA VAL A 16 -9.21 -7.86 6.70
C VAL A 16 -9.97 -6.54 6.89
N GLY A 17 -10.38 -5.89 5.79
CA GLY A 17 -11.11 -4.62 5.84
C GLY A 17 -10.24 -3.43 6.22
N LEU A 18 -8.93 -3.49 5.95
CA LEU A 18 -8.02 -2.36 6.18
C LEU A 18 -8.42 -1.19 5.29
N LYS A 19 -8.25 0.03 5.79
CA LYS A 19 -8.41 1.26 4.99
C LYS A 19 -7.09 1.77 4.42
N ARG A 20 -5.98 1.37 5.04
CA ARG A 20 -4.64 1.85 4.71
C ARG A 20 -3.63 0.77 5.04
N MET A 21 -2.69 0.54 4.13
CA MET A 21 -1.54 -0.33 4.34
C MET A 21 -0.26 0.47 4.13
N VAL A 22 0.72 0.18 4.97
CA VAL A 22 2.01 0.88 5.02
C VAL A 22 3.12 -0.13 4.80
N SER A 23 4.08 0.20 3.94
CA SER A 23 5.32 -0.53 3.75
C SER A 23 6.48 0.36 4.12
N THR A 24 7.32 -0.10 5.05
CA THR A 24 8.59 0.55 5.39
C THR A 24 9.70 -0.20 4.66
N ILE A 25 10.56 0.54 3.95
CA ILE A 25 11.56 -0.05 3.06
C ILE A 25 12.89 0.66 3.31
N ASP A 26 13.93 -0.11 3.62
CA ASP A 26 15.31 0.39 3.67
C ASP A 26 15.63 1.15 2.35
N PRO A 27 16.14 2.39 2.41
CA PRO A 27 16.42 3.20 1.23
C PRO A 27 17.44 2.56 0.26
N ASN A 28 18.26 1.63 0.73
CA ASN A 28 19.22 0.87 -0.08
C ASN A 28 18.58 -0.32 -0.79
N ASN A 29 17.36 -0.73 -0.41
CA ASN A 29 16.64 -1.84 -1.06
C ASN A 29 15.94 -1.37 -2.34
N THR A 30 16.75 -1.05 -3.34
CA THR A 30 16.29 -0.57 -4.66
C THR A 30 15.33 -1.53 -5.37
N ARG A 31 15.38 -2.83 -5.06
CA ARG A 31 14.44 -3.83 -5.63
C ARG A 31 13.04 -3.65 -5.08
N SER A 32 12.89 -3.55 -3.76
CA SER A 32 11.58 -3.34 -3.11
C SER A 32 11.00 -1.97 -3.43
N ILE A 33 11.84 -0.94 -3.50
CA ILE A 33 11.44 0.41 -3.93
C ILE A 33 10.80 0.37 -5.31
N ARG A 34 11.45 -0.26 -6.30
CA ARG A 34 10.90 -0.41 -7.66
C ARG A 34 9.58 -1.17 -7.69
N VAL A 35 9.39 -2.12 -6.78
CA VAL A 35 8.14 -2.87 -6.66
C VAL A 35 7.05 -1.94 -6.12
N ALA A 36 7.28 -1.24 -5.02
CA ALA A 36 6.35 -0.27 -4.45
C ALA A 36 5.93 0.80 -5.46
N GLU A 37 6.90 1.42 -6.15
CA GLU A 37 6.66 2.46 -7.16
C GLU A 37 5.86 1.96 -8.37
N LYS A 38 5.92 0.66 -8.68
CA LYS A 38 5.25 0.06 -9.85
C LYS A 38 3.82 -0.41 -9.55
N ILE A 39 3.50 -0.73 -8.30
CA ILE A 39 2.26 -1.45 -7.95
C ILE A 39 1.20 -0.59 -7.26
N GLY A 40 1.43 0.71 -7.10
CA GLY A 40 0.41 1.66 -6.66
C GLY A 40 0.63 2.37 -5.32
N PRO A 41 1.32 1.79 -4.30
CA PRO A 41 1.69 2.56 -3.12
C PRO A 41 2.51 3.78 -3.51
N HIS A 42 2.18 4.94 -2.94
CA HIS A 42 2.93 6.16 -3.15
C HIS A 42 3.89 6.39 -1.99
N TYR A 43 5.04 7.01 -2.28
CA TYR A 43 5.95 7.47 -1.24
C TYR A 43 5.26 8.57 -0.43
N GLU A 44 5.21 8.39 0.89
CA GLU A 44 4.66 9.39 1.82
C GLU A 44 5.76 10.22 2.47
N LYS A 45 6.77 9.56 3.04
CA LYS A 45 7.87 10.20 3.77
C LYS A 45 9.00 9.23 4.07
N ASP A 46 10.12 9.77 4.52
CA ASP A 46 11.11 9.02 5.29
C ASP A 46 10.72 9.08 6.78
N ALA A 47 10.90 7.97 7.50
CA ALA A 47 10.61 7.87 8.92
C ALA A 47 11.73 7.17 9.67
N PHE A 48 12.02 7.66 10.88
CA PHE A 48 12.95 6.98 11.79
C PHE A 48 12.22 5.84 12.50
N ILE A 49 12.59 4.60 12.19
CA ILE A 49 11.95 3.38 12.67
C ILE A 49 13.07 2.45 13.18
N GLU A 50 12.97 2.02 14.44
CA GLU A 50 13.92 1.08 15.06
C GLU A 50 15.40 1.45 14.94
N GLY A 51 15.73 2.75 14.89
CA GLY A 51 17.12 3.21 14.78
C GLY A 51 17.60 3.49 13.36
N TYR A 52 16.77 3.24 12.34
CA TYR A 52 17.09 3.41 10.93
C TYR A 52 16.11 4.38 10.26
N VAL A 53 16.55 4.98 9.15
CA VAL A 53 15.68 5.80 8.30
C VAL A 53 15.13 4.91 7.19
N ASP A 54 13.83 4.65 7.25
CA ASP A 54 13.09 3.88 6.26
C ASP A 54 12.22 4.77 5.38
N ARG A 55 12.06 4.38 4.12
CA ARG A 55 11.09 4.98 3.21
C ARG A 55 9.71 4.39 3.48
N VAL A 56 8.73 5.25 3.71
CA VAL A 56 7.35 4.88 3.95
C VAL A 56 6.55 5.00 2.66
N TYR A 57 6.00 3.88 2.20
CA TYR A 57 5.06 3.80 1.09
C TYR A 57 3.68 3.43 1.60
N VAL A 58 2.65 4.08 1.04
CA VAL A 58 1.27 3.98 1.51
C VAL A 58 0.35 3.66 0.36
N ILE A 59 -0.57 2.73 0.59
CA ILE A 59 -1.73 2.49 -0.27
C ILE A 59 -3.00 2.49 0.57
N GLU A 60 -4.01 3.16 0.06
CA GLU A 60 -5.30 3.31 0.71
C GLU A 60 -6.36 2.57 -0.09
N GLN A 61 -7.37 2.04 0.61
CA GLN A 61 -8.54 1.50 -0.05
C GLN A 61 -9.19 2.67 -0.79
N GLN A 62 -9.27 2.59 -2.11
CA GLN A 62 -10.08 3.56 -2.84
C GLN A 62 -11.51 3.38 -2.38
N ASP A 63 -12.14 4.46 -1.91
CA ASP A 63 -13.56 4.45 -1.60
C ASP A 63 -14.30 4.02 -2.86
N GLN A 64 -14.83 2.80 -2.85
CA GLN A 64 -15.76 2.36 -3.87
C GLN A 64 -16.99 3.25 -3.67
N PRO A 65 -17.37 4.12 -4.62
CA PRO A 65 -18.58 4.91 -4.47
C PRO A 65 -19.71 3.93 -4.21
N ASP A 66 -20.40 4.14 -3.11
CA ASP A 66 -21.52 3.30 -2.69
C ASP A 66 -22.58 3.33 -3.80
N LEU A 67 -22.67 2.25 -4.58
CA LEU A 67 -23.66 2.10 -5.64
C LEU A 67 -25.07 1.80 -5.08
N SER A 68 -25.29 1.89 -3.75
CA SER A 68 -26.59 1.64 -3.13
C SER A 68 -27.62 2.77 -3.30
N THR A 69 -27.26 3.95 -3.81
CA THR A 69 -28.23 4.99 -4.19
C THR A 69 -28.50 4.98 -5.70
N SER A 70 -28.99 3.85 -6.22
CA SER A 70 -29.80 3.86 -7.42
C SER A 70 -30.96 2.88 -7.26
N SER A 71 -32.06 3.39 -6.72
CA SER A 71 -33.38 2.87 -6.99
C SER A 71 -34.29 4.06 -7.33
N PRO A 72 -35.08 3.95 -8.42
CA PRO A 72 -35.88 5.03 -8.97
C PRO A 72 -37.04 5.46 -8.07
#